data_AF-A0A5B2XI35-F1
#
_entry.id   AF-A0A5B2XI35-F1
#
_cell.length_a   1.000
_cell.length_b   1.000
_cell.length_c   1.000
_cell.angle_alpha   90.00
_cell.angle_beta   90.00
_cell.angle_gamma   90.00
#
_symmetry.space_group_name_H-M   'P 1'
#
loop_
_entity.id
_entity.type
_entity.pdbx_description
1 polymer ?
#
loop_
_entity_poly.entity_id
_entity_poly.type
_entity_poly.pdbx_seq_one_letter_code
_entity_poly.pdbx_strand_id
1 'polypeptide(L)'
;MSGNNGPPATANAETNGNDLTVAATPHEYRIALAWWADAATDHLMMALDPLYAQTPREPMESIPAPMTGTSSKNEAAVSSVELEVITNVSVPAMINGDLDDLHAAIAETAQQMIEQTMRQYFAVLADATSQAGNTVDAGDDIVEAYLMVLAKMDIAFDEDGRPDLALYVSPENANRVEAQLAAITPAQSRRFTEILMRKREEFNASRRRRRLPRHGH
;
A
#
# COMPACT_ATOMS: atom_id res chain seq x y z
N MET A 1 -19.79 -38.30 -56.71
CA MET A 1 -18.60 -39.18 -56.69
C MET A 1 -17.38 -38.31 -56.49
N SER A 2 -16.49 -38.78 -55.63
CA SER A 2 -15.31 -38.15 -55.04
C SER A 2 -14.27 -37.53 -55.99
N GLY A 3 -13.43 -36.66 -55.43
CA GLY A 3 -12.12 -36.28 -55.96
C GLY A 3 -11.78 -34.82 -55.63
N ASN A 4 -11.32 -34.52 -54.42
CA ASN A 4 -9.90 -34.39 -54.04
C ASN A 4 -9.19 -33.20 -54.70
N ASN A 5 -9.09 -32.08 -53.97
CA ASN A 5 -8.08 -31.05 -54.13
C ASN A 5 -7.87 -30.37 -52.77
N GLY A 6 -6.90 -30.88 -52.00
CA GLY A 6 -6.46 -30.24 -50.76
C GLY A 6 -5.76 -28.90 -51.06
N PRO A 7 -6.00 -27.85 -50.27
CA PRO A 7 -5.19 -26.65 -50.33
C PRO A 7 -3.81 -26.89 -49.69
N PRO A 8 -2.77 -26.16 -50.15
CA PRO A 8 -1.40 -26.35 -49.68
C PRO A 8 -1.27 -25.92 -48.21
N ALA A 9 -0.55 -26.72 -47.44
CA ALA A 9 -0.11 -26.39 -46.09
C ALA A 9 0.70 -25.08 -46.14
N THR A 10 0.16 -24.04 -45.53
CA THR A 10 0.89 -22.81 -45.23
C THR A 10 1.94 -23.14 -44.18
N ALA A 11 3.18 -23.23 -44.65
CA ALA A 11 4.36 -23.13 -43.80
C ALA A 11 4.41 -21.72 -43.21
N ASN A 12 4.05 -21.59 -41.94
CA ASN A 12 4.43 -20.45 -41.10
C ASN A 12 5.26 -21.00 -39.94
N ALA A 13 6.49 -21.35 -40.27
CA ALA A 13 7.57 -21.51 -39.31
C ALA A 13 8.34 -20.18 -39.30
N GLU A 14 7.92 -19.22 -38.49
CA GLU A 14 8.76 -18.10 -38.07
C GLU A 14 8.42 -17.71 -36.63
N THR A 15 8.78 -18.59 -35.69
CA THR A 15 9.06 -18.19 -34.31
C THR A 15 10.56 -17.92 -34.22
N ASN A 16 11.01 -16.85 -34.89
CA ASN A 16 12.38 -16.35 -34.79
C ASN A 16 12.46 -15.36 -33.64
N GLY A 17 12.75 -15.89 -32.47
CA GLY A 17 13.23 -15.17 -31.31
C GLY A 17 13.89 -16.20 -30.43
N ASN A 18 15.22 -16.16 -30.34
CA ASN A 18 16.04 -17.04 -29.49
C ASN A 18 15.53 -17.00 -28.06
N ASP A 19 14.59 -17.89 -27.72
CA ASP A 19 14.28 -18.26 -26.35
C ASP A 19 15.35 -19.26 -25.92
N LEU A 20 16.58 -18.77 -25.78
CA LEU A 20 17.64 -19.44 -25.04
C LEU A 20 17.29 -19.32 -23.54
N THR A 21 16.10 -19.77 -23.14
CA THR A 21 15.89 -20.23 -21.77
C THR A 21 17.02 -21.20 -21.51
N VAL A 22 17.89 -20.87 -20.56
CA VAL A 22 19.02 -21.69 -20.14
C VAL A 22 18.47 -23.08 -19.83
N ALA A 23 18.53 -24.00 -20.80
CA ALA A 23 17.81 -25.27 -20.80
C ALA A 23 18.32 -26.27 -19.74
N ALA A 24 19.21 -25.81 -18.87
CA ALA A 24 19.89 -26.59 -17.85
C ALA A 24 19.67 -26.07 -16.42
N THR A 25 18.92 -24.99 -16.19
CA THR A 25 18.64 -24.51 -14.83
C THR A 25 17.47 -25.31 -14.23
N PRO A 26 17.69 -26.14 -13.19
CA PRO A 26 16.59 -26.85 -12.56
C PRO A 26 15.54 -25.88 -12.02
N HIS A 27 14.27 -26.29 -12.12
CA HIS A 27 13.12 -25.46 -11.77
C HIS A 27 13.20 -24.94 -10.33
N GLU A 28 13.73 -25.77 -9.44
CA GLU A 28 13.90 -25.52 -8.01
C GLU A 28 14.85 -24.34 -7.76
N TYR A 29 15.95 -24.22 -8.51
CA TYR A 29 16.87 -23.09 -8.36
C TYR A 29 16.24 -21.78 -8.85
N ARG A 30 15.44 -21.83 -9.92
CA ARG A 30 14.70 -20.66 -10.40
C ARG A 30 13.70 -20.16 -9.36
N ILE A 31 12.94 -21.07 -8.74
CA ILE A 31 12.01 -20.72 -7.66
C ILE A 31 12.77 -20.15 -6.47
N ALA A 32 13.84 -20.83 -6.03
CA ALA A 32 14.61 -20.41 -4.87
C ALA A 32 15.21 -19.01 -5.05
N LEU A 33 15.78 -18.73 -6.23
CA LEU A 33 16.34 -17.41 -6.55
C LEU A 33 15.24 -16.34 -6.56
N ALA A 34 14.09 -16.61 -7.18
CA ALA A 34 12.97 -15.66 -7.22
C ALA A 34 12.44 -15.33 -5.82
N TRP A 35 12.22 -16.37 -5.00
CA TRP A 35 11.77 -16.19 -3.61
C TRP A 35 12.79 -15.46 -2.75
N TRP A 36 14.07 -15.78 -2.90
CA TRP A 36 15.12 -15.10 -2.17
C TRP A 36 15.21 -13.62 -2.57
N ALA A 37 15.19 -13.31 -3.87
CA ALA A 37 15.26 -11.94 -4.37
C ALA A 37 14.06 -11.11 -3.91
N ASP A 38 12.85 -11.68 -3.97
CA ASP A 38 11.61 -11.06 -3.47
C ASP A 38 11.70 -10.78 -1.96
N ALA A 39 12.03 -11.80 -1.16
CA ALA A 39 12.15 -11.66 0.29
C ALA A 39 13.27 -10.69 0.70
N ALA A 40 14.42 -10.71 0.02
CA ALA A 40 15.52 -9.79 0.27
C ALA A 40 15.12 -8.35 -0.05
N THR A 41 14.43 -8.15 -1.18
CA THR A 41 13.92 -6.84 -1.57
C THR A 41 12.93 -6.32 -0.53
N ASP A 42 11.96 -7.14 -0.13
CA ASP A 42 10.95 -6.75 0.86
C ASP A 42 11.55 -6.42 2.23
N HIS A 43 12.50 -7.24 2.71
CA HIS A 43 13.24 -6.94 3.94
C HIS A 43 14.03 -5.63 3.86
N LEU A 44 14.67 -5.36 2.71
CA LEU A 44 15.39 -4.10 2.51
C LEU A 44 14.43 -2.91 2.45
N MET A 45 13.28 -3.04 1.79
CA MET A 45 12.25 -1.99 1.78
C MET A 45 11.77 -1.66 3.21
N MET A 46 11.53 -2.67 4.05
CA MET A 46 11.20 -2.45 5.47
C MET A 46 12.33 -1.77 6.25
N ALA A 47 13.58 -2.12 5.96
CA ALA A 47 14.73 -1.51 6.62
C ALA A 47 14.98 -0.06 6.17
N LEU A 48 14.69 0.25 4.90
CA LEU A 48 14.87 1.56 4.30
C LEU A 48 13.79 2.57 4.74
N ASP A 49 12.54 2.13 4.92
CA ASP A 49 11.44 3.00 5.29
C ASP A 49 10.65 2.48 6.52
N PRO A 50 10.81 3.13 7.69
CA PRO A 50 10.10 2.73 8.91
C PRO A 50 8.58 2.86 8.81
N LEU A 51 8.04 3.75 7.97
CA LEU A 51 6.59 3.89 7.81
C LEU A 51 6.03 2.69 7.04
N TYR A 52 6.73 2.26 6.00
CA TYR A 52 6.39 1.05 5.27
C TYR A 52 6.43 -0.19 6.16
N ALA A 53 7.45 -0.31 7.01
CA ALA A 53 7.56 -1.42 7.97
C ALA A 53 6.42 -1.45 9.01
N GLN A 54 5.85 -0.29 9.33
CA GLN A 54 4.72 -0.16 10.27
C GLN A 54 3.35 -0.31 9.59
N THR A 55 3.30 -0.30 8.26
CA THR A 55 2.04 -0.36 7.53
C THR A 55 1.52 -1.81 7.54
N PRO A 56 0.30 -2.05 8.07
CA PRO A 56 -0.25 -3.40 8.11
C PRO A 56 -0.47 -3.92 6.68
N ARG A 57 -0.05 -5.16 6.45
CA ARG A 57 -0.23 -5.85 5.16
C ARG A 57 -1.25 -6.94 5.33
N GLU A 58 -2.35 -6.82 4.61
CA GLU A 58 -3.36 -7.87 4.55
C GLU A 58 -3.27 -8.58 3.20
N PRO A 59 -2.97 -9.90 3.18
CA PRO A 59 -3.03 -10.64 1.93
C PRO A 59 -4.48 -10.66 1.44
N MET A 60 -4.70 -10.15 0.24
CA MET A 60 -6.00 -10.18 -0.41
C MET A 60 -6.05 -11.31 -1.44
N GLU A 61 -7.11 -12.13 -1.39
CA GLU A 61 -7.33 -13.22 -2.35
C GLU A 61 -7.58 -12.69 -3.77
N SER A 62 -8.18 -11.50 -3.88
CA SER A 62 -8.38 -10.82 -5.15
C SER A 62 -8.39 -9.30 -4.95
N ILE A 63 -7.72 -8.57 -5.83
CA ILE A 63 -7.87 -7.12 -5.92
C ILE A 63 -9.28 -6.82 -6.45
N PRO A 64 -10.12 -6.05 -5.74
CA PRO A 64 -11.43 -5.66 -6.24
C PRO A 64 -11.26 -4.96 -7.59
N ALA A 65 -12.03 -5.38 -8.60
CA ALA A 65 -12.01 -4.69 -9.89
C ALA A 65 -12.39 -3.22 -9.70
N PRO A 66 -11.72 -2.26 -10.37
CA PRO A 66 -12.11 -0.86 -10.30
C PRO A 66 -13.55 -0.73 -10.81
N MET A 67 -14.50 -0.53 -9.88
CA MET A 67 -15.91 -0.49 -10.22
C MET A 67 -16.22 0.83 -10.94
N THR A 68 -16.46 0.74 -12.24
CA THR A 68 -16.99 1.83 -13.05
C THR A 68 -18.51 1.81 -12.93
N GLY A 69 -19.06 2.46 -11.90
CA GLY A 69 -20.52 2.64 -11.85
C GLY A 69 -21.10 3.05 -10.50
N THR A 70 -21.52 4.31 -10.45
CA THR A 70 -22.43 4.95 -9.49
C THR A 70 -23.45 4.02 -8.81
N SER A 71 -23.25 3.73 -7.52
CA SER A 71 -24.30 3.83 -6.51
C SER A 71 -23.71 3.74 -5.10
N SER A 72 -24.20 4.61 -4.20
CA SER A 72 -24.03 4.55 -2.74
C SER A 72 -22.63 4.81 -2.14
N LYS A 73 -22.43 6.05 -1.68
CA LYS A 73 -21.50 6.52 -0.63
C LYS A 73 -20.15 5.79 -0.47
N ASN A 74 -19.11 6.44 -1.00
CA ASN A 74 -17.70 6.31 -0.64
C ASN A 74 -17.12 4.89 -0.70
N GLU A 75 -17.11 4.30 -1.89
CA GLU A 75 -16.23 3.17 -2.19
C GLU A 75 -15.07 3.70 -3.05
N ALA A 76 -13.88 3.80 -2.46
CA ALA A 76 -12.67 4.19 -3.17
C ALA A 76 -12.30 3.08 -4.16
N ALA A 77 -12.20 3.42 -5.44
CA ALA A 77 -11.73 2.48 -6.46
C ALA A 77 -10.25 2.20 -6.23
N VAL A 78 -9.91 0.98 -5.78
CA VAL A 78 -8.52 0.53 -5.66
C VAL A 78 -8.06 0.09 -7.05
N SER A 79 -7.09 0.80 -7.63
CA SER A 79 -6.46 0.42 -8.89
C SER A 79 -5.12 -0.27 -8.65
N SER A 80 -4.83 -1.32 -9.41
CA SER A 80 -3.47 -1.89 -9.47
C SER A 80 -2.47 -0.85 -9.94
N VAL A 81 -1.28 -0.86 -9.34
CA VAL A 81 -0.16 -0.01 -9.76
C VAL A 81 0.98 -0.92 -10.16
N GLU A 82 1.39 -0.80 -11.41
CA GLU A 82 2.58 -1.47 -11.90
C GLU A 82 3.81 -0.67 -11.49
N LEU A 83 4.76 -1.35 -10.86
CA LEU A 83 6.05 -0.80 -10.50
C LEU A 83 7.05 -1.20 -11.57
N GLU A 84 7.74 -0.22 -12.14
CA GLU A 84 8.82 -0.47 -13.08
C GLU A 84 10.16 -0.28 -12.37
N VAL A 85 11.02 -1.29 -12.46
CA VAL A 85 12.36 -1.29 -11.88
C VAL A 85 13.35 -1.68 -12.97
N ILE A 86 14.40 -0.88 -13.11
CA ILE A 86 15.51 -1.17 -14.02
C ILE A 86 16.77 -1.28 -13.19
N THR A 87 17.44 -2.42 -13.28
CA THR A 87 18.74 -2.67 -12.66
C THR A 87 19.68 -3.36 -13.65
N ASN A 88 20.99 -3.16 -13.44
CA ASN A 88 22.02 -3.73 -14.30
C ASN A 88 22.91 -4.66 -13.48
N VAL A 89 23.18 -5.85 -14.00
CA VAL A 89 24.07 -6.84 -13.38
C VAL A 89 25.15 -7.26 -14.38
N SER A 90 26.40 -7.34 -13.91
CA SER A 90 27.52 -7.80 -14.73
C SER A 90 27.48 -9.32 -14.91
N VAL A 91 27.34 -9.76 -16.16
CA VAL A 91 27.38 -11.19 -16.51
C VAL A 91 28.73 -11.84 -16.13
N PRO A 92 29.90 -11.22 -16.38
CA PRO A 92 31.18 -11.79 -15.95
C PRO A 92 31.32 -11.95 -14.42
N ALA A 93 30.84 -10.99 -13.62
CA ALA A 93 30.91 -11.08 -12.16
C ALA A 93 30.04 -12.25 -11.65
N MET A 94 28.82 -12.36 -12.18
CA MET A 94 27.89 -13.43 -11.84
C MET A 94 28.44 -14.83 -12.20
N ILE A 95 29.09 -14.99 -13.35
CA ILE A 95 29.72 -16.25 -13.76
C ILE A 95 30.87 -16.64 -12.82
N ASN A 96 31.62 -15.65 -12.32
CA ASN A 96 32.71 -15.86 -11.38
C ASN A 96 32.25 -16.11 -9.93
N GLY A 97 30.93 -16.12 -9.68
CA GLY A 97 30.36 -16.30 -8.34
C GLY A 97 30.51 -15.06 -7.45
N ASP A 98 30.84 -13.91 -8.03
CA ASP A 98 30.83 -12.63 -7.32
C ASP A 98 29.40 -12.11 -7.31
N LEU A 99 28.79 -12.14 -6.12
CA LEU A 99 27.39 -11.78 -5.91
C LEU A 99 27.22 -10.32 -5.50
N ASP A 100 28.30 -9.54 -5.40
CA ASP A 100 28.22 -8.15 -4.94
C ASP A 100 27.36 -7.31 -5.89
N ASP A 101 27.50 -7.50 -7.21
CA ASP A 101 26.66 -6.83 -8.21
C ASP A 101 25.19 -7.25 -8.12
N LEU A 102 24.92 -8.52 -7.79
CA LEU A 102 23.56 -9.01 -7.60
C LEU A 102 22.93 -8.42 -6.32
N HIS A 103 23.68 -8.35 -5.23
CA HIS A 103 23.25 -7.71 -3.99
C HIS A 103 23.00 -6.21 -4.20
N ALA A 104 23.87 -5.53 -4.94
CA ALA A 104 23.70 -4.13 -5.29
C ALA A 104 22.43 -3.91 -6.12
N ALA A 105 22.17 -4.77 -7.11
CA ALA A 105 20.94 -4.70 -7.91
C ALA A 105 19.68 -4.93 -7.06
N ILE A 106 19.70 -5.85 -6.09
CA ILE A 106 18.58 -6.05 -5.16
C ILE A 106 18.38 -4.84 -4.26
N ALA A 107 19.45 -4.24 -3.74
CA ALA A 107 19.36 -3.03 -2.93
C ALA A 107 18.83 -1.83 -3.72
N GLU A 108 19.29 -1.66 -4.96
CA GLU A 108 18.78 -0.63 -5.87
C GLU A 108 17.30 -0.86 -6.21
N THR A 109 16.92 -2.12 -6.45
CA THR A 109 15.52 -2.52 -6.68
C THR A 109 14.65 -2.14 -5.47
N ALA A 110 15.09 -2.49 -4.26
CA ALA A 110 14.37 -2.14 -3.03
C ALA A 110 14.21 -0.62 -2.88
N GLN A 111 15.25 0.16 -3.19
CA GLN A 111 15.20 1.62 -3.14
C GLN A 111 14.22 2.22 -4.15
N GLN A 112 14.23 1.74 -5.39
CA GLN A 112 13.28 2.20 -6.42
C GLN A 112 11.84 1.81 -6.07
N MET A 113 11.63 0.58 -5.61
CA MET A 113 10.31 0.07 -5.25
C MET A 113 9.73 0.80 -4.04
N ILE A 114 10.52 1.05 -3.00
CA ILE A 114 9.99 1.73 -1.80
C ILE A 114 9.59 3.16 -2.10
N GLU A 115 10.37 3.88 -2.92
CA GLU A 115 10.04 5.23 -3.33
C GLU A 115 8.72 5.29 -4.10
N GLN A 116 8.54 4.39 -5.08
CA GLN A 116 7.31 4.33 -5.87
C GLN A 116 6.11 3.89 -5.01
N THR A 117 6.30 2.89 -4.15
CA THR A 117 5.25 2.35 -3.28
C THR A 117 4.74 3.40 -2.29
N MET A 118 5.65 4.08 -1.57
CA MET A 118 5.25 5.09 -0.59
C MET A 118 4.63 6.32 -1.23
N ARG A 119 5.16 6.74 -2.39
CA ARG A 119 4.56 7.83 -3.20
C ARG A 119 3.12 7.50 -3.56
N GLN A 120 2.87 6.28 -4.04
CA GLN A 120 1.53 5.85 -4.41
C GLN A 120 0.61 5.70 -3.19
N TYR A 121 1.12 5.14 -2.09
CA TYR A 121 0.39 5.01 -0.84
C TYR A 121 -0.18 6.36 -0.37
N PHE A 122 0.66 7.40 -0.34
CA PHE A 122 0.22 8.74 0.05
C PHE A 122 -0.70 9.39 -1.00
N ALA A 123 -0.52 9.11 -2.29
CA ALA A 123 -1.43 9.60 -3.32
C ALA A 123 -2.85 9.04 -3.16
N VAL A 124 -2.98 7.74 -2.91
CA VAL A 124 -4.28 7.09 -2.66
C VAL A 124 -4.90 7.61 -1.36
N LEU A 125 -4.12 7.77 -0.30
CA LEU A 125 -4.61 8.33 0.96
C LEU A 125 -5.11 9.77 0.78
N ALA A 126 -4.37 10.61 0.04
CA ALA A 126 -4.76 11.99 -0.23
C ALA A 126 -6.06 12.07 -1.04
N ASP A 127 -6.21 11.22 -2.06
CA ASP A 127 -7.43 11.16 -2.85
C ASP A 127 -8.63 10.69 -2.01
N ALA A 128 -8.49 9.59 -1.27
CA ALA A 128 -9.54 9.08 -0.40
C ALA A 128 -9.98 10.08 0.68
N THR A 129 -9.03 10.80 1.29
CA THR A 129 -9.35 11.83 2.31
C THR A 129 -9.99 13.07 1.69
N SER A 130 -9.60 13.47 0.48
CA SER A 130 -10.23 14.56 -0.27
C SER A 130 -11.68 14.22 -0.63
N GLN A 131 -11.92 13.03 -1.18
CA GLN A 131 -13.25 12.55 -1.55
C GLN A 131 -14.17 12.40 -0.34
N ALA A 132 -13.64 11.96 0.81
CA ALA A 132 -14.39 11.88 2.06
C ALA A 132 -14.67 13.25 2.71
N GLY A 133 -14.05 14.34 2.23
CA GLY A 133 -14.17 15.67 2.83
C GLY A 133 -13.42 15.83 4.16
N ASN A 134 -12.45 14.95 4.42
CA ASN A 134 -11.63 14.93 5.64
C ASN A 134 -10.40 15.85 5.57
N THR A 135 -10.18 16.52 4.44
CA THR A 135 -9.13 17.53 4.29
C THR A 135 -9.49 18.81 5.04
N VAL A 136 -8.52 19.37 5.75
CA VAL A 136 -8.62 20.64 6.49
C VAL A 136 -7.36 21.45 6.22
N ASP A 137 -7.53 22.73 5.92
CA ASP A 137 -6.40 23.67 5.85
C ASP A 137 -5.98 24.06 7.27
N ALA A 138 -4.71 23.81 7.59
CA ALA A 138 -4.18 24.07 8.92
C ALA A 138 -3.83 25.54 9.18
N GLY A 139 -3.61 26.33 8.12
CA GLY A 139 -3.11 27.70 8.25
C GLY A 139 -1.94 27.78 9.24
N ASP A 140 -2.11 28.59 10.30
CA ASP A 140 -1.08 28.78 11.33
C ASP A 140 -1.27 27.95 12.62
N ASP A 141 -2.47 27.41 12.85
CA ASP A 141 -2.83 26.66 14.06
C ASP A 141 -3.08 25.18 13.73
N ILE A 142 -2.02 24.39 13.82
CA ILE A 142 -2.03 22.96 13.52
C ILE A 142 -2.89 22.21 14.55
N VAL A 143 -2.95 22.69 15.80
CA VAL A 143 -3.72 22.03 16.85
C VAL A 143 -5.20 22.14 16.57
N GLU A 144 -5.69 23.33 16.22
CA GLU A 144 -7.10 23.51 15.87
C GLU A 144 -7.45 22.72 14.59
N ALA A 145 -6.56 22.71 13.60
CA ALA A 145 -6.71 21.90 12.40
C ALA A 145 -6.85 20.40 12.72
N TYR A 146 -6.00 19.89 13.60
CA TYR A 146 -6.04 18.51 14.07
C TYR A 146 -7.36 18.19 14.77
N LEU A 147 -7.86 19.08 15.64
CA LEU A 147 -9.18 18.92 16.28
C LEU A 147 -10.33 18.90 15.27
N MET A 148 -10.26 19.75 14.24
CA MET A 148 -11.25 19.76 13.15
C MET A 148 -11.26 18.45 12.36
N VAL A 149 -10.08 17.89 12.06
CA VAL A 149 -9.97 16.58 11.38
C VAL A 149 -10.56 15.48 12.26
N LEU A 150 -10.19 15.41 13.54
CA LEU A 150 -10.72 14.41 14.49
C LEU A 150 -12.24 14.48 14.65
N ALA A 151 -12.82 15.68 14.56
CA ALA A 151 -14.27 15.84 14.63
C ALA A 151 -14.98 15.27 13.39
N LYS A 152 -14.36 15.36 12.21
CA LYS A 152 -14.92 14.90 10.93
C LYS A 152 -14.75 13.40 10.71
N MET A 153 -13.58 12.85 11.04
CA MET A 153 -13.28 11.45 10.76
C MET A 153 -13.99 10.47 11.70
N ASP A 154 -14.24 9.26 11.23
CA ASP A 154 -14.63 8.15 12.09
C ASP A 154 -13.38 7.57 12.76
N ILE A 155 -13.47 7.30 14.06
CA ILE A 155 -12.34 6.83 14.89
C ILE A 155 -12.69 5.43 15.39
N ALA A 156 -11.81 4.48 15.11
CA ALA A 156 -11.86 3.15 15.71
C ALA A 156 -11.24 3.19 17.12
N PHE A 157 -11.71 2.31 18.00
CA PHE A 157 -11.18 2.16 19.34
C PHE A 157 -10.80 0.70 19.61
N ASP A 158 -9.68 0.51 20.30
CA ASP A 158 -9.20 -0.80 20.74
C ASP A 158 -10.01 -1.34 21.95
N GLU A 159 -9.63 -2.52 22.45
CA GLU A 159 -10.31 -3.16 23.59
C GLU A 159 -10.17 -2.36 24.90
N ASP A 160 -9.10 -1.59 25.06
CA ASP A 160 -8.85 -0.69 26.20
C ASP A 160 -9.58 0.66 26.04
N GLY A 161 -10.28 0.86 24.91
CA GLY A 161 -10.99 2.06 24.56
C GLY A 161 -10.09 3.21 24.13
N ARG A 162 -8.82 2.97 23.80
CA ARG A 162 -7.93 3.99 23.22
C ARG A 162 -8.24 4.15 21.73
N PRO A 163 -8.20 5.40 21.21
CA PRO A 163 -8.41 5.63 19.79
C PRO A 163 -7.24 5.06 19.01
N ASP A 164 -7.53 4.32 17.94
CA ASP A 164 -6.54 3.82 16.98
C ASP A 164 -6.28 4.92 15.95
N LEU A 165 -5.25 5.73 16.20
CA LEU A 165 -4.89 6.90 15.40
C LEU A 165 -3.38 6.94 15.18
N ALA A 166 -2.99 7.13 13.91
CA ALA A 166 -1.63 7.46 13.53
C ALA A 166 -1.60 8.87 12.93
N LEU A 167 -0.61 9.66 13.32
CA LEU A 167 -0.34 10.98 12.74
C LEU A 167 0.97 10.93 11.97
N TYR A 168 0.90 11.11 10.66
CA TYR A 168 2.08 11.23 9.79
C TYR A 168 2.36 12.69 9.50
N VAL A 169 3.61 13.10 9.67
CA VAL A 169 4.06 14.48 9.48
C VAL A 169 5.29 14.47 8.58
N SER A 170 5.36 15.39 7.62
CA SER A 170 6.57 15.54 6.81
C SER A 170 7.75 15.98 7.69
N PRO A 171 8.99 15.53 7.41
CA PRO A 171 10.16 15.93 8.18
C PRO A 171 10.35 17.45 8.30
N GLU A 172 9.98 18.20 7.27
CA GLU A 172 10.03 19.67 7.24
C GLU A 172 9.12 20.31 8.30
N ASN A 173 7.95 19.72 8.56
CA ASN A 173 6.96 20.26 9.49
C ASN A 173 7.03 19.62 10.88
N ALA A 174 7.79 18.53 11.07
CA ALA A 174 7.82 17.74 12.29
C ALA A 174 8.07 18.59 13.55
N ASN A 175 9.13 19.41 13.55
CA ASN A 175 9.47 20.26 14.69
C ASN A 175 8.37 21.29 15.01
N ARG A 176 7.72 21.84 13.97
CA ARG A 176 6.63 22.81 14.13
C ARG A 176 5.40 22.15 14.76
N VAL A 177 5.02 20.98 14.25
CA VAL A 177 3.88 20.21 14.77
C VAL A 177 4.14 19.79 16.22
N GLU A 178 5.33 19.25 16.52
CA GLU A 178 5.70 18.82 17.86
C GLU A 178 5.65 19.97 18.87
N ALA A 179 6.23 21.12 18.51
CA ALA A 179 6.20 22.31 19.36
C ALA A 179 4.77 22.81 19.64
N GLN A 180 3.89 22.82 18.63
CA GLN A 180 2.50 23.24 18.81
C GLN A 180 1.68 22.23 19.64
N LEU A 181 1.88 20.93 19.43
CA LEU A 181 1.22 19.88 20.22
C LEU A 181 1.67 19.91 21.70
N ALA A 182 2.95 20.18 21.95
CA ALA A 182 3.47 20.36 23.31
C ALA A 182 2.92 21.62 23.99
N ALA A 183 2.59 22.66 23.20
CA ALA A 183 2.03 23.92 23.67
C ALA A 183 0.49 23.95 23.70
N ILE A 184 -0.18 22.78 23.69
CA ILE A 184 -1.63 22.70 23.69
C ILE A 184 -2.26 23.45 24.87
N THR A 185 -3.22 24.31 24.58
CA THR A 185 -3.89 25.09 25.62
C THR A 185 -4.85 24.22 26.43
N PRO A 186 -5.17 24.58 27.69
CA PRO A 186 -6.18 23.87 28.48
C PRO A 186 -7.56 23.82 27.80
N ALA A 187 -7.91 24.85 27.01
CA ALA A 187 -9.17 24.88 26.26
C ALA A 187 -9.16 23.85 25.11
N GLN A 188 -8.07 23.75 24.36
CA GLN A 188 -7.91 22.75 23.30
C GLN A 188 -7.87 21.32 23.86
N SER A 189 -7.20 21.10 25.00
CA SER A 189 -7.17 19.79 25.67
C SER A 189 -8.57 19.33 26.12
N ARG A 190 -9.42 20.25 26.61
CA ARG A 190 -10.82 19.96 26.92
C ARG A 190 -11.61 19.56 25.67
N ARG A 191 -11.50 20.35 24.60
CA ARG A 191 -12.15 20.04 23.31
C ARG A 191 -11.72 18.70 22.74
N PHE A 192 -10.43 18.38 22.80
CA PHE A 192 -9.90 17.08 22.40
C PHE A 192 -10.60 15.93 23.14
N THR A 193 -10.71 16.06 24.47
CA THR A 193 -11.39 15.07 25.32
C THR A 193 -12.87 14.94 24.98
N GLU A 194 -13.57 16.05 24.79
CA GLU A 194 -14.99 16.08 24.41
C GLU A 194 -15.21 15.40 23.05
N ILE A 195 -14.36 15.67 22.06
CA ILE A 195 -14.42 15.02 20.74
C ILE A 195 -14.25 13.51 20.87
N LEU A 196 -13.23 13.05 21.62
CA LEU A 196 -12.97 11.63 21.81
C LEU A 196 -14.11 10.91 22.55
N MET A 197 -14.69 11.53 23.59
CA MET A 197 -15.83 10.96 24.32
C MET A 197 -17.03 10.75 23.39
N ARG A 198 -17.37 11.78 22.60
CA ARG A 198 -18.46 11.68 21.61
C ARG A 198 -18.18 10.59 20.57
N LYS A 199 -16.97 10.54 20.00
CA LYS A 199 -16.58 9.53 19.01
C LYS A 199 -16.63 8.11 19.57
N ARG A 200 -16.25 7.92 20.83
CA ARG A 200 -16.36 6.62 21.52
C ARG A 200 -17.81 6.19 21.68
N GLU A 201 -18.72 7.11 22.03
CA GLU A 201 -20.15 6.82 22.11
C GLU A 201 -20.74 6.45 20.76
N GLU A 202 -20.40 7.19 19.70
CA GLU A 202 -20.79 6.90 18.32
C GLU A 202 -20.31 5.51 17.87
N PHE A 203 -19.04 5.19 18.12
CA PHE A 203 -18.44 3.88 17.84
C PHE A 203 -19.15 2.74 18.59
N ASN A 204 -19.42 2.92 19.88
CA ASN A 204 -20.13 1.93 20.68
C ASN A 204 -21.58 1.73 20.21
N ALA A 205 -22.27 2.81 19.85
CA ALA A 205 -23.63 2.77 19.35
C ALA A 205 -23.73 2.03 18.01
N SER A 206 -22.76 2.23 17.10
CA SER A 206 -22.73 1.55 15.80
C SER A 206 -22.54 0.02 15.96
N ARG A 207 -21.68 -0.42 16.89
CA ARG A 207 -21.48 -1.85 17.18
C ARG A 207 -22.68 -2.51 17.86
N ARG A 208 -23.39 -1.79 18.73
CA ARG A 208 -24.63 -2.29 19.37
C ARG A 208 -25.72 -2.60 18.35
N ARG A 209 -25.85 -1.79 17.30
CA ARG A 209 -26.83 -1.99 16.21
C ARG A 209 -26.51 -3.20 15.31
N ARG A 210 -25.24 -3.59 15.19
CA ARG A 210 -24.80 -4.75 14.39
C ARG A 210 -25.12 -6.11 15.02
N ARG A 211 -25.51 -6.18 16.29
CA ARG A 211 -25.99 -7.41 16.95
C ARG A 211 -27.51 -7.52 16.83
N LEU A 212 -28.03 -7.87 15.65
CA LEU A 212 -29.40 -8.36 15.55
C LEU A 212 -29.44 -9.82 16.03
N PRO A 213 -30.35 -10.20 16.94
CA PRO A 213 -30.53 -11.59 17.31
C PRO A 213 -31.04 -12.36 16.09
N ARG A 214 -30.38 -13.48 15.74
CA ARG A 214 -30.99 -14.50 14.88
C ARG A 214 -32.32 -14.86 15.53
N HIS A 215 -33.42 -14.43 14.92
CA HIS A 215 -34.74 -14.89 15.28
C HIS A 215 -34.74 -16.40 15.07
N GLY A 216 -34.85 -17.13 16.18
CA GLY A 216 -35.21 -18.53 16.14
C GLY A 216 -36.65 -18.63 15.64
N HIS A 217 -36.83 -19.39 14.58
CA HIS A 217 -38.05 -20.13 14.24
C HIS A 217 -37.62 -21.46 13.65
#